data_AF-A0A524PCB3-F1
#
_entry.id   AF-A0A524PCB3-F1
#
_cell.length_a   1.000
_cell.length_b   1.000
_cell.length_c   1.000
_cell.angle_alpha   90.00
_cell.angle_beta   90.00
_cell.angle_gamma   90.00
#
_symmetry.space_group_name_H-M   'P 1'
#
loop_
_entity.id
_entity.type
_entity.pdbx_description
1 polymer ?
#
loop_
_entity_poly.entity_id
_entity_poly.type
_entity_poly.pdbx_seq_one_letter_code
_entity_poly.pdbx_strand_id
1 'polypeptide(L)' 'MDWKNKVVLVTGGTGSFGRKFVEAMLSDFHPAKIIVFSRDELKQHEMRTDGF' A
#
# COMPACT_ATOMS: atom_id res chain seq x y z
N MET A 1 -11.99 5.34 -13.08
CA MET A 1 -11.25 4.13 -13.49
C MET A 1 -11.87 2.93 -12.79
N ASP A 2 -11.93 1.78 -13.44
CA ASP A 2 -12.24 0.52 -12.76
C ASP A 2 -10.98 0.01 -12.05
N TRP A 3 -10.90 0.22 -10.74
CA TRP A 3 -9.76 -0.17 -9.90
C TRP A 3 -9.76 -1.65 -9.56
N LYS A 4 -10.92 -2.31 -9.52
CA LYS A 4 -11.06 -3.71 -9.12
C LYS A 4 -10.29 -4.68 -10.02
N ASN A 5 -9.90 -4.24 -11.22
CA ASN A 5 -9.10 -4.97 -12.18
C ASN A 5 -7.66 -4.44 -12.32
N LYS A 6 -7.20 -3.59 -11.39
CA LYS A 6 -5.87 -2.95 -11.44
C LYS A 6 -4.94 -3.45 -10.34
N VAL A 7 -3.69 -3.65 -10.74
CA VAL A 7 -2.56 -3.93 -9.84
C VAL A 7 -1.75 -2.64 -9.71
N VAL A 8 -1.49 -2.21 -8.47
CA VAL A 8 -0.79 -0.96 -8.18
C VAL A 8 0.53 -1.26 -7.47
N LEU A 9 1.65 -0.76 -8.00
CA LEU A 9 2.96 -0.80 -7.35
C LEU A 9 3.24 0.53 -6.67
N VAL A 10 3.52 0.50 -5.37
CA VAL A 10 3.87 1.68 -4.56
C VAL A 10 5.31 1.55 -4.09
N THR A 11 6.21 2.32 -4.70
CA THR A 11 7.62 2.42 -4.28
C THR A 11 7.77 3.42 -3.15
N GLY A 12 8.60 3.11 -2.15
CA GLY A 12 8.69 3.92 -0.94
C GLY A 12 7.41 3.89 -0.10
N GLY A 13 6.58 2.85 -0.29
CA GLY A 13 5.24 2.79 0.31
C GLY A 13 5.23 2.65 1.84
N THR A 14 6.37 2.35 2.47
CA THR A 14 6.51 2.33 3.93
C THR A 14 6.70 3.71 4.56
N GLY A 15 6.89 4.77 3.77
CA GLY A 15 6.89 6.15 4.26
C GLY A 15 5.48 6.64 4.64
N SER A 16 5.41 7.78 5.34
CA SER A 16 4.14 8.32 5.86
C SER A 16 3.09 8.55 4.77
N PHE A 17 3.49 9.09 3.62
CA PHE A 17 2.59 9.25 2.47
C PHE A 17 2.16 7.90 1.91
N GLY A 18 3.09 6.96 1.75
CA GLY A 18 2.82 5.63 1.22
C GLY A 18 1.79 4.86 2.05
N ARG A 19 1.94 4.88 3.39
CA ARG A 19 0.95 4.29 4.30
C ARG A 19 -0.44 4.89 4.09
N LYS A 20 -0.56 6.21 4.12
CA LYS A 20 -1.86 6.90 3.95
C LYS A 20 -2.47 6.70 2.56
N PHE A 21 -1.64 6.63 1.53
CA PHE A 21 -2.08 6.30 0.18
C PHE A 21 -2.63 4.87 0.11
N VAL A 22 -1.93 3.89 0.67
CA VAL A 22 -2.38 2.49 0.70
C VAL A 22 -3.70 2.35 1.47
N GLU A 23 -3.81 3.01 2.62
CA GLU A 23 -5.04 3.05 3.44
C GLU A 23 -6.24 3.57 2.61
N ALA A 24 -6.10 4.73 1.97
CA ALA A 24 -7.15 5.31 1.12
C ALA A 24 -7.49 4.43 -0.10
N MET A 25 -6.48 3.81 -0.72
CA MET A 25 -6.67 2.90 -1.85
C MET A 25 -7.49 1.68 -1.44
N LEU A 26 -7.22 1.12 -0.27
CA LEU A 26 -7.95 -0.03 0.25
C LEU A 26 -9.36 0.33 0.71
N SER A 27 -9.56 1.48 1.35
CA SER A 27 -10.87 1.90 1.88
C SER A 27 -11.85 2.37 0.79
N ASP A 28 -11.37 3.13 -0.20
CA ASP A 28 -12.26 3.88 -1.08
C ASP A 28 -12.31 3.26 -2.49
N PHE A 29 -11.19 2.71 -2.96
CA PHE A 29 -11.01 2.34 -4.37
C PHE A 29 -11.00 0.83 -4.63
N HIS A 30 -10.59 0.02 -3.65
CA HIS A 30 -10.59 -1.45 -3.72
C HIS A 30 -9.89 -2.03 -4.97
N PRO A 31 -8.58 -1.77 -5.16
CA PRO A 31 -7.85 -2.32 -6.29
C PRO A 31 -7.73 -3.84 -6.21
N ALA A 32 -7.47 -4.50 -7.35
CA ALA A 32 -7.26 -5.95 -7.40
C ALA A 32 -6.08 -6.40 -6.50
N LYS A 33 -5.02 -5.58 -6.47
CA LYS A 33 -3.81 -5.84 -5.68
C LYS A 33 -3.01 -4.55 -5.49
N ILE A 34 -2.45 -4.37 -4.30
CA ILE A 34 -1.43 -3.36 -4.02
C ILE A 34 -0.12 -4.07 -3.67
N ILE A 35 0.97 -3.67 -4.30
CA ILE A 35 2.32 -4.17 -4.04
C ILE A 35 3.11 -3.01 -3.44
N VAL A 36 3.54 -3.15 -2.19
CA VAL A 36 4.36 -2.15 -1.51
C VAL A 36 5.82 -2.56 -1.56
N PHE A 37 6.64 -1.72 -2.18
CA PHE A 37 8.08 -1.94 -2.32
C PHE A 37 8.86 -0.85 -1.59
N SER A 38 9.77 -1.25 -0.70
CA SER A 38 10.66 -0.35 0.03
C SER A 38 11.94 -1.08 0.41
N ARG A 39 13.00 -0.33 0.73
CA ARG A 39 14.30 -0.86 1.18
C ARG A 39 14.41 -0.96 2.71
N ASP A 40 13.49 -0.31 3.43
CA ASP A 40 13.47 -0.30 4.89
C ASP A 40 12.67 -1.51 5.39
N GLU A 41 13.39 -2.59 5.71
CA GLU A 41 12.81 -3.87 6.13
C GLU A 41 12.02 -3.75 7.43
N LEU A 42 12.48 -2.93 8.38
CA LEU A 42 11.81 -2.71 9.66
C LEU A 42 10.44 -2.09 9.43
N LYS A 43 10.36 -0.98 8.68
CA LYS A 43 9.06 -0.35 8.40
C LYS A 43 8.14 -1.23 7.56
N GLN A 44 8.71 -2.08 6.71
CA GLN A 44 7.91 -3.04 5.93
C GLN A 44 7.33 -4.13 6.84
N HIS A 45 8.08 -4.58 7.85
CA HIS A 45 7.60 -5.49 8.87
C HIS A 45 6.51 -4.83 9.73
N GLU A 46 6.74 -3.62 10.23
CA GLU A 46 5.76 -2.84 11.00
C GLU A 46 4.44 -2.68 10.22
N MET A 47 4.52 -2.24 8.96
CA MET A 47 3.36 -2.08 8.08
C MET A 47 2.57 -3.39 7.85
N ARG A 48 3.24 -4.54 7.89
CA ARG A 48 2.59 -5.85 7.78
C ARG A 48 1.87 -6.25 9.07
N THR A 49 2.43 -5.88 10.22
CA THR A 49 1.91 -6.26 11.54
C THR A 49 0.81 -5.30 12.04
N ASP A 50 0.92 -4.00 11.74
CA ASP A 50 -0.04 -2.96 12.12
C ASP A 50 -1.41 -3.12 11.42
N GLY A 51 -1.42 -3.67 10.20
CA GLY A 51 -2.61 -3.70 9.35
C GLY A 51 -2.99 -2.33 8.78
N PHE A 52 -4.10 -2.31 8.02
CA PHE A 52 -4.75 -1.10 7.48
C PHE A 52 -6.20 -1.06 7.92
#